data_AF-A0A9E3SK75-F1
#
_entry.id   AF-A0A9E3SK75-F1
#
_cell.length_a   1.000
_cell.length_b   1.000
_cell.length_c   1.000
_cell.angle_alpha   90.00
_cell.angle_beta   90.00
_cell.angle_gamma   90.00
#
_symmetry.space_group_name_H-M   'P 1'
#
loop_
_entity.id
_entity.type
_entity.pdbx_description
1 polymer ?
#
loop_
_entity_poly.entity_id
_entity_poly.type
_entity_poly.pdbx_seq_one_letter_code
_entity_poly.pdbx_strand_id
1 'polypeptide(L)'
;MTRPVTPQDMFDLWQKMVNPGAYPLQSLMFPVMDAKELERKIHELEVVEHWLKANLNMLQLSIKSLEYQQQMVKGGERIRQAMEEGRAPESSGPAGDEIPNPALWAWNMMAQAGTEAAEAMGRAVEAAGEAAKKTAEGAEELQRSSPGRKTSRRKPKA
;
A
#
# COMPACT_ATOMS: atom_id res chain seq x y z
N MET A 1 24.34 -2.90 37.80
CA MET A 1 23.32 -3.96 37.72
C MET A 1 22.05 -3.35 37.14
N THR A 2 21.73 -3.63 35.88
CA THR A 2 20.49 -3.19 35.23
C THR A 2 19.38 -4.18 35.58
N ARG A 3 18.33 -3.74 36.30
CA ARG A 3 17.17 -4.60 36.57
C ARG A 3 16.52 -5.02 35.24
N PRO A 4 16.07 -6.28 35.09
CA PRO A 4 15.32 -6.69 33.91
C PRO A 4 13.99 -5.92 33.91
N VAL A 5 13.69 -5.24 32.80
CA VAL A 5 12.40 -4.57 32.59
C VAL A 5 11.33 -5.65 32.45
N THR A 6 10.40 -5.71 33.40
CA THR A 6 9.31 -6.68 33.37
C THR A 6 8.12 -6.15 32.55
N PRO A 7 7.25 -7.03 32.01
CA PRO A 7 6.01 -6.61 31.36
C PRO A 7 5.12 -5.73 32.26
N GLN A 8 5.18 -5.94 33.57
CA GLN A 8 4.49 -5.13 34.57
C GLN A 8 5.07 -3.71 34.64
N ASP A 9 6.40 -3.56 34.62
CA ASP A 9 7.05 -2.24 34.60
C ASP A 9 6.67 -1.43 33.34
N MET A 10 6.51 -2.11 32.21
CA MET A 10 6.07 -1.49 30.95
C MET A 10 4.60 -1.07 31.00
N PHE A 11 3.74 -1.87 31.62
CA PHE A 11 2.33 -1.54 31.81
C PHE A 11 2.14 -0.38 32.80
N ASP A 12 2.90 -0.35 33.89
CA ASP A 12 2.89 0.74 34.87
C ASP A 12 3.38 2.06 34.26
N LEU A 13 4.41 2.00 33.41
CA LEU A 13 4.90 3.16 32.66
C LEU A 13 3.85 3.65 31.66
N TRP A 14 3.18 2.73 30.94
CA TRP A 14 2.09 3.06 30.04
C TRP A 14 0.93 3.71 30.78
N GLN A 15 0.46 3.13 31.89
CA GLN A 15 -0.62 3.68 32.71
C GLN A 15 -0.32 5.10 33.21
N LYS A 16 0.93 5.37 33.60
CA LYS A 16 1.38 6.72 34.00
C LYS A 16 1.37 7.71 32.83
N MET A 17 1.65 7.26 31.60
CA MET A 17 1.62 8.11 30.41
C MET A 17 0.21 8.37 29.88
N VAL A 18 -0.68 7.37 29.90
CA VAL A 18 -2.05 7.52 29.38
C VAL A 18 -3.02 8.16 30.38
N ASN A 19 -2.71 8.14 31.68
CA ASN A 19 -3.52 8.77 32.71
C ASN A 19 -2.68 9.65 33.65
N PRO A 20 -2.15 10.78 33.15
CA PRO A 20 -1.36 11.71 33.95
C PRO A 20 -2.18 12.40 35.07
N GLY A 21 -3.52 12.36 34.99
CA GLY A 21 -4.43 12.98 35.97
C GLY A 21 -4.73 12.14 37.22
N ALA A 22 -4.37 10.85 37.23
CA ALA A 22 -4.53 9.99 38.40
C ALA A 22 -3.45 10.19 39.47
N TYR A 23 -2.39 10.95 39.16
CA TYR A 23 -1.40 11.41 40.12
C TYR A 23 -1.63 12.90 40.39
N PRO A 24 -1.63 13.36 41.65
CA PRO A 24 -1.96 14.74 41.99
C PRO A 24 -0.91 15.69 41.44
N LEU A 25 -1.17 16.20 40.24
CA LEU A 25 -0.45 17.29 39.58
C LEU A 25 -0.76 18.60 40.31
N GLN A 26 -0.23 18.75 41.51
CA GLN A 26 -0.28 19.99 42.31
C GLN A 26 0.61 21.12 41.75
N SER A 27 1.17 21.01 40.53
CA SER A 27 2.06 22.08 40.02
C SER A 27 2.23 22.17 38.49
N LEU A 28 1.35 21.60 37.67
CA LEU A 28 1.32 21.96 36.25
C LEU A 28 0.22 22.97 36.02
N MET A 29 0.56 24.24 36.24
CA MET A 29 0.13 25.28 35.33
C MET A 29 0.34 24.74 33.91
N PHE A 30 -0.72 24.32 33.25
CA PHE A 30 -0.69 24.21 31.80
C PHE A 30 -0.29 25.60 31.31
N PRO A 31 0.89 25.77 30.67
CA PRO A 31 1.11 26.97 29.89
C PRO A 31 -0.08 27.02 28.93
N VAL A 32 -0.84 28.11 28.97
CA VAL A 32 -1.99 28.29 28.08
C VAL A 32 -1.45 28.20 26.66
N MET A 33 -1.48 27.01 26.05
CA MET A 33 -0.94 26.80 24.73
C MET A 33 -1.86 27.52 23.75
N ASP A 34 -1.26 28.32 22.88
CA ASP A 34 -1.98 28.99 21.80
C ASP A 34 -2.72 27.93 20.96
N ALA A 35 -3.93 28.26 20.49
CA ALA A 35 -4.76 27.35 19.69
C ALA A 35 -4.00 26.78 18.48
N LYS A 36 -3.09 27.59 17.90
CA LYS A 36 -2.22 27.18 16.80
C LYS A 36 -1.20 26.10 17.19
N GLU A 37 -0.66 26.16 18.40
CA GLU A 37 0.26 25.14 18.89
C GLU A 37 -0.46 23.83 19.20
N LEU A 38 -1.71 23.92 19.71
CA LEU A 38 -2.56 22.75 19.88
C LEU A 38 -2.88 22.07 18.54
N GLU A 39 -3.24 22.84 17.52
CA GLU A 39 -3.52 22.31 16.17
C GLU A 39 -2.28 21.62 15.57
N ARG A 40 -1.10 22.26 15.72
CA ARG A 40 0.16 21.64 15.29
C ARG A 40 0.44 20.31 16.01
N LYS A 41 0.26 20.28 17.34
CA LYS A 41 0.47 19.06 18.13
C LYS A 41 -0.53 17.97 17.78
N ILE A 42 -1.79 18.32 17.52
CA ILE A 42 -2.79 17.38 17.03
C ILE A 42 -2.29 16.75 15.73
N HIS A 43 -1.87 17.56 14.76
CA HIS A 43 -1.39 17.04 13.48
C HIS A 43 -0.14 16.16 13.61
N GLU A 44 0.83 16.57 14.43
CA GLU A 44 2.01 15.75 14.72
C GLU A 44 1.61 14.40 15.35
N LEU A 45 0.63 14.38 16.25
CA LEU A 45 0.11 13.16 16.86
C LEU A 45 -0.71 12.30 15.88
N GLU A 46 -1.46 12.88 14.97
CA GLU A 46 -2.19 12.16 13.90
C GLU A 46 -1.22 11.43 12.97
N VAL A 47 -0.09 12.05 12.62
CA VAL A 47 0.95 11.40 11.82
C VAL A 47 1.55 10.21 12.56
N VAL A 48 1.84 10.38 13.86
CA VAL A 48 2.32 9.29 14.72
C VAL A 48 1.28 8.17 14.80
N GLU A 49 0.00 8.51 14.98
CA GLU A 49 -1.11 7.55 14.98
C GLU A 49 -1.17 6.77 13.66
N HIS A 50 -1.05 7.46 12.53
CA HIS A 50 -1.06 6.82 11.22
C HIS A 50 0.10 5.83 11.04
N TRP A 51 1.31 6.20 11.48
CA TRP A 51 2.47 5.31 11.46
C TRP A 51 2.29 4.10 12.38
N LEU A 52 1.73 4.29 13.58
CA LEU A 52 1.43 3.20 14.51
C LEU A 52 0.37 2.24 13.94
N LYS A 53 -0.66 2.75 13.26
CA LYS A 53 -1.64 1.92 12.53
C LYS A 53 -0.98 1.11 11.42
N ALA A 54 -0.04 1.70 10.67
CA ALA A 54 0.71 0.97 9.66
C ALA A 54 1.53 -0.19 10.28
N ASN A 55 2.21 0.06 11.41
CA ASN A 55 2.93 -0.99 12.14
C ASN A 55 1.99 -2.10 12.65
N LEU A 56 0.83 -1.73 13.19
CA LEU A 56 -0.17 -2.69 13.65
C LEU A 56 -0.65 -3.58 12.49
N ASN A 57 -0.97 -2.97 11.35
CA ASN A 57 -1.41 -3.71 10.17
C ASN A 57 -0.35 -4.71 9.70
N MET A 58 0.92 -4.31 9.67
CA MET A 58 2.04 -5.19 9.30
C MET A 58 2.18 -6.37 10.27
N LEU A 59 2.04 -6.12 11.57
CA LEU A 59 2.06 -7.15 12.61
C LEU A 59 0.91 -8.14 12.45
N GLN A 60 -0.31 -7.64 12.23
CA GLN A 60 -1.50 -8.47 12.01
C GLN A 60 -1.36 -9.35 10.75
N LEU A 61 -0.81 -8.80 9.66
CA LEU A 61 -0.52 -9.57 8.45
C LEU A 61 0.52 -10.65 8.71
N SER A 62 1.59 -10.34 9.45
CA SER A 62 2.62 -11.32 9.83
C SER A 62 2.04 -12.45 10.67
N ILE A 63 1.18 -12.13 11.64
CA ILE A 63 0.49 -13.13 12.47
C ILE A 63 -0.38 -14.04 11.59
N LYS A 64 -1.24 -13.48 10.73
CA LYS A 64 -2.10 -14.26 9.84
C LYS A 64 -1.30 -15.18 8.92
N SER A 65 -0.14 -14.73 8.44
CA SER A 65 0.76 -15.56 7.65
C SER A 65 1.32 -16.74 8.46
N LEU A 66 1.76 -16.49 9.69
CA LEU A 66 2.25 -17.55 10.59
C LEU A 66 1.13 -18.53 10.98
N GLU A 67 -0.08 -18.05 11.21
CA GLU A 67 -1.26 -18.89 11.47
C GLU A 67 -1.58 -19.79 10.27
N TYR A 68 -1.44 -19.28 9.05
CA TYR A 68 -1.58 -20.07 7.83
C TYR A 68 -0.46 -21.13 7.71
N GLN A 69 0.80 -20.74 7.92
CA GLN A 69 1.93 -21.67 7.94
C GLN A 69 1.75 -22.76 9.00
N GLN A 70 1.25 -22.41 10.19
CA GLN A 70 0.97 -23.36 11.26
C GLN A 70 -0.13 -24.35 10.87
N GLN A 71 -1.21 -23.88 10.23
CA GLN A 71 -2.28 -24.76 9.75
C GLN A 71 -1.78 -25.74 8.68
N MET A 72 -0.90 -25.28 7.79
CA MET A 72 -0.27 -26.13 6.78
C MET A 72 0.59 -27.24 7.41
N VAL A 73 1.43 -26.91 8.39
CA VAL A 73 2.26 -27.91 9.11
C VAL A 73 1.37 -28.93 9.83
N LYS A 74 0.35 -28.47 10.58
CA LYS A 74 -0.60 -29.37 11.26
C LYS A 74 -1.40 -30.23 10.29
N GLY A 75 -1.73 -29.70 9.12
CA GLY A 75 -2.38 -30.46 8.04
C GLY A 75 -1.49 -31.57 7.51
N GLY A 76 -0.20 -31.28 7.27
CA GLY A 76 0.80 -32.26 6.86
C GLY A 76 1.05 -33.34 7.91
N GLU A 77 1.13 -32.97 9.20
CA GLU A 77 1.25 -33.92 10.31
C GLU A 77 0.06 -34.88 10.38
N ARG A 78 -1.17 -34.40 10.15
CA ARG A 78 -2.37 -35.27 10.10
C ARG A 78 -2.32 -36.26 8.93
N ILE A 79 -1.88 -35.82 7.75
CA ILE A 79 -1.74 -36.71 6.58
C ILE A 79 -0.67 -37.77 6.86
N ARG A 80 0.44 -37.37 7.48
CA ARG A 80 1.50 -38.29 7.87
C ARG A 80 1.03 -39.30 8.91
N GLN A 81 0.29 -38.86 9.94
CA GLN A 81 -0.30 -39.76 10.93
C GLN A 81 -1.30 -40.73 10.30
N ALA A 82 -2.17 -40.28 9.39
CA ALA A 82 -3.09 -41.17 8.67
C ALA A 82 -2.34 -42.24 7.85
N MET A 83 -1.22 -41.86 7.22
CA MET A 83 -0.35 -42.77 6.47
C MET A 83 0.37 -43.78 7.38
N GLU A 84 0.86 -43.34 8.55
CA GLU A 84 1.48 -44.19 9.58
C GLU A 84 0.47 -45.16 10.23
N GLU A 85 -0.81 -44.76 10.33
CA GLU A 85 -1.91 -45.59 10.81
C GLU A 85 -2.50 -46.53 9.73
N GLY A 86 -1.90 -46.58 8.54
CA GLY A 86 -2.33 -47.46 7.44
C GLY A 86 -3.66 -47.04 6.80
N ARG A 87 -4.13 -45.83 7.05
CA ARG A 87 -5.33 -45.26 6.44
C ARG A 87 -4.92 -44.51 5.18
N ALA A 88 -5.33 -44.99 4.01
CA ALA A 88 -5.06 -44.30 2.76
C ALA A 88 -5.60 -42.86 2.84
N PRO A 89 -4.78 -41.83 2.57
CA PRO A 89 -5.26 -40.47 2.55
C PRO A 89 -6.22 -40.34 1.35
N GLU A 90 -7.51 -40.20 1.62
CA GLU A 90 -8.48 -39.72 0.63
C GLU A 90 -7.98 -38.37 0.15
N SER A 91 -7.53 -38.34 -1.11
CA SER A 91 -6.90 -37.19 -1.75
C SER A 91 -7.81 -35.98 -1.67
N SER A 92 -7.37 -34.94 -0.97
CA SER A 92 -7.96 -33.61 -1.08
C SER A 92 -6.85 -32.56 -1.09
N GLY A 93 -6.37 -32.24 -2.30
CA GLY A 93 -5.67 -30.98 -2.59
C GLY A 93 -4.22 -31.13 -3.07
N PRO A 94 -3.75 -30.23 -3.96
CA PRO A 94 -2.41 -30.28 -4.55
C PRO A 94 -1.37 -29.88 -3.50
N ALA A 95 -0.85 -30.87 -2.77
CA ALA A 95 0.20 -30.71 -1.78
C ALA A 95 1.54 -31.13 -2.39
N GLY A 96 2.33 -30.16 -2.86
CA GLY A 96 3.65 -30.43 -3.41
C GLY A 96 4.53 -29.20 -3.56
N ASP A 97 4.05 -28.14 -4.24
CA ASP A 97 4.99 -27.16 -4.81
C ASP A 97 4.97 -25.74 -4.25
N GLU A 98 4.01 -25.31 -3.45
CA GLU A 98 3.97 -23.89 -3.07
C GLU A 98 3.58 -23.74 -1.61
N ILE A 99 4.57 -23.85 -0.71
CA ILE A 99 4.49 -23.18 0.59
C ILE A 99 4.75 -21.69 0.29
N PRO A 100 3.74 -20.81 0.29
CA PRO A 100 3.94 -19.43 -0.13
C PRO A 100 4.74 -18.72 0.96
N ASN A 101 5.98 -18.35 0.66
CA ASN A 101 6.74 -17.47 1.52
C ASN A 101 6.02 -16.11 1.53
N PRO A 102 5.63 -15.54 2.68
CA PRO A 102 4.97 -14.23 2.74
C PRO A 102 5.82 -13.10 2.15
N ALA A 103 7.15 -13.23 2.18
CA ALA A 103 8.03 -12.31 1.45
C ALA A 103 7.84 -12.42 -0.07
N LEU A 104 7.60 -13.63 -0.60
CA LEU A 104 7.26 -13.84 -2.00
C LEU A 104 5.88 -13.25 -2.35
N TRP A 105 4.89 -13.24 -1.44
CA TRP A 105 3.61 -12.55 -1.67
C TRP A 105 3.77 -11.03 -1.75
N ALA A 106 4.56 -10.42 -0.86
CA ALA A 106 4.86 -8.98 -0.92
C ALA A 106 5.62 -8.60 -2.21
N TRP A 107 6.58 -9.43 -2.63
CA TRP A 107 7.26 -9.29 -3.91
C TRP A 107 6.31 -9.46 -5.10
N ASN A 108 5.40 -10.45 -5.08
CA ASN A 108 4.41 -10.64 -6.14
C ASN A 108 3.42 -9.48 -6.25
N MET A 109 2.99 -8.90 -5.13
CA MET A 109 2.13 -7.72 -5.12
C MET A 109 2.83 -6.50 -5.74
N MET A 110 4.11 -6.27 -5.41
CA MET A 110 4.86 -5.17 -6.01
C MET A 110 5.18 -5.43 -7.49
N ALA A 111 5.43 -6.69 -7.86
CA ALA A 111 5.62 -7.10 -9.25
C ALA A 111 4.34 -6.90 -10.08
N GLN A 112 3.16 -7.27 -9.54
CA GLN A 112 1.86 -7.02 -10.17
C GLN A 112 1.58 -5.52 -10.33
N ALA A 113 1.82 -4.73 -9.29
CA ALA A 113 1.67 -3.28 -9.36
C ALA A 113 2.61 -2.65 -10.41
N GLY A 114 3.83 -3.18 -10.55
CA GLY A 114 4.77 -2.79 -11.60
C GLY A 114 4.29 -3.13 -13.01
N THR A 115 3.73 -4.33 -13.21
CA THR A 115 3.18 -4.74 -14.51
C THR A 115 1.93 -3.95 -14.90
N GLU A 116 1.03 -3.68 -13.96
CA GLU A 116 -0.18 -2.89 -14.22
C GLU A 116 0.17 -1.43 -14.56
N ALA A 117 1.16 -0.85 -13.87
CA ALA A 117 1.67 0.50 -14.19
C ALA A 117 2.33 0.55 -15.58
N ALA A 118 3.09 -0.49 -15.95
CA ALA A 118 3.70 -0.59 -17.27
C ALA A 118 2.64 -0.77 -18.39
N GLU A 119 1.59 -1.56 -18.15
CA GLU A 119 0.47 -1.72 -19.09
C GLU A 119 -0.40 -0.46 -19.21
N ALA A 120 -0.60 0.27 -18.10
CA ALA A 120 -1.28 1.56 -18.13
C ALA A 120 -0.48 2.60 -18.94
N MET A 121 0.84 2.63 -18.78
CA MET A 121 1.74 3.46 -19.58
C MET A 121 1.72 3.05 -21.06
N GLY A 122 1.77 1.75 -21.37
CA GLY A 122 1.71 1.24 -22.75
C GLY A 122 0.42 1.63 -23.46
N ARG A 123 -0.73 1.48 -22.79
CA ARG A 123 -2.03 1.93 -23.31
C ARG A 123 -2.10 3.45 -23.53
N ALA A 124 -1.49 4.23 -22.64
CA ALA A 124 -1.43 5.69 -22.80
C ALA A 124 -0.56 6.11 -24.01
N VAL A 125 0.56 5.41 -24.25
CA VAL A 125 1.45 5.65 -25.39
C VAL A 125 0.80 5.27 -26.72
N GLU A 126 0.10 4.14 -26.78
CA GLU A 126 -0.66 3.75 -27.98
C GLU A 126 -1.80 4.74 -28.29
N ALA A 127 -2.56 5.14 -27.26
CA ALA A 127 -3.63 6.14 -27.43
C ALA A 127 -3.07 7.49 -27.92
N ALA A 128 -1.89 7.89 -27.45
CA ALA A 128 -1.21 9.09 -27.93
C ALA A 128 -0.71 8.95 -29.37
N GLY A 129 -0.22 7.77 -29.77
CA GLY A 129 0.19 7.47 -31.14
C GLY A 129 -0.97 7.47 -32.13
N GLU A 130 -2.11 6.88 -31.76
CA GLU A 130 -3.33 6.90 -32.59
C GLU A 130 -3.92 8.32 -32.71
N ALA A 131 -3.90 9.10 -31.64
CA ALA A 131 -4.32 10.50 -31.67
C ALA A 131 -3.41 11.33 -32.59
N ALA A 132 -2.09 11.14 -32.52
CA ALA A 132 -1.14 11.82 -33.40
C ALA A 132 -1.35 11.43 -34.88
N LYS A 133 -1.62 10.14 -35.15
CA LYS A 133 -1.89 9.64 -36.50
C LYS A 133 -3.19 10.20 -37.08
N LYS A 134 -4.28 10.22 -36.31
CA LYS A 134 -5.56 10.86 -36.72
C LYS A 134 -5.41 12.35 -36.98
N THR A 135 -4.56 13.03 -36.21
CA THR A 135 -4.29 14.46 -36.39
C THR A 135 -3.47 14.71 -37.67
N ALA A 136 -2.52 13.83 -38.00
CA ALA A 136 -1.76 13.88 -39.24
C ALA A 136 -2.62 13.57 -40.47
N GLU A 137 -3.47 12.54 -40.40
CA GLU A 137 -4.40 12.16 -41.47
C GLU A 137 -5.46 13.26 -41.72
N GLY A 138 -6.00 13.88 -40.65
CA GLY A 138 -6.90 15.02 -40.78
C GLY A 138 -6.23 16.29 -41.33
N ALA A 139 -4.94 16.50 -41.05
CA ALA A 139 -4.16 17.60 -41.63
C ALA A 139 -3.82 17.37 -43.12
N GLU A 140 -3.68 16.12 -43.55
CA GLU A 140 -3.46 15.73 -44.95
C GLU A 140 -4.76 15.80 -45.77
N GLU A 141 -5.90 15.46 -45.17
CA GLU A 141 -7.24 15.60 -45.76
C GLU A 141 -7.65 17.08 -45.92
N LEU A 142 -7.29 17.96 -44.98
CA LEU A 142 -7.49 19.42 -45.11
C LEU A 142 -6.64 20.05 -46.23
N GLN A 143 -5.47 19.48 -46.52
CA GLN A 143 -4.59 19.93 -47.60
C GLN A 143 -5.06 19.42 -48.97
N ARG A 144 -5.60 18.20 -49.05
CA ARG A 144 -6.20 17.65 -50.29
C ARG A 144 -7.53 18.30 -50.68
N SER A 145 -8.27 18.84 -49.71
CA SER A 145 -9.59 19.46 -49.93
C SER A 145 -9.56 20.97 -50.20
N SER A 146 -8.38 21.62 -50.23
CA SER A 146 -8.25 23.03 -50.63
C SER A 146 -8.29 23.19 -52.16
N PRO A 147 -9.35 23.78 -52.76
CA PRO A 147 -9.35 24.15 -54.17
C PRO A 147 -8.67 25.51 -54.33
N GLY A 148 -7.72 25.61 -55.27
CA GLY A 148 -6.90 26.78 -55.49
C GLY A 148 -7.69 28.11 -55.54
N ARG A 149 -7.35 29.03 -54.62
CA ARG A 149 -7.88 30.40 -54.66
C ARG A 149 -6.83 31.37 -55.20
N LYS A 150 -7.08 31.81 -56.44
CA LYS A 150 -6.37 32.82 -57.21
C LYS A 150 -5.80 33.95 -56.34
N THR A 151 -4.54 34.26 -56.57
CA THR A 151 -3.83 35.45 -56.10
C THR A 151 -4.58 36.71 -56.55
N SER A 152 -5.27 37.40 -55.64
CA SER A 152 -5.79 38.75 -55.90
C SER A 152 -4.93 39.76 -55.14
N ARG A 153 -3.87 40.21 -55.82
CA ARG A 153 -2.97 41.28 -55.39
C ARG A 153 -3.71 42.62 -55.49
N ARG A 154 -4.28 43.12 -54.38
CA ARG A 154 -4.83 44.48 -54.31
C ARG A 154 -3.68 45.49 -54.29
N LYS A 155 -3.63 46.37 -55.30
CA LYS A 155 -2.82 47.61 -55.31
C LYS A 155 -3.42 48.62 -54.32
N PRO A 156 -2.61 49.38 -53.57
CA PRO A 156 -3.09 50.55 -52.83
C PRO A 156 -3.30 51.74 -53.76
N LYS A 157 -4.35 52.53 -53.55
CA LYS A 157 -4.49 53.87 -54.12
C LYS A 157 -4.30 54.91 -53.01
N ALA A 158 -3.61 55.97 -53.43
CA ALA A 158 -3.14 57.14 -52.69
C ALA A 158 -4.25 57.92 -51.97
#